data_AF-A0A6M7UDD8-F1
#
_entry.id   AF-A0A6M7UDD8-F1
#
_cell.length_a   1.000
_cell.length_b   1.000
_cell.length_c   1.000
_cell.angle_alpha   90.00
_cell.angle_beta   90.00
_cell.angle_gamma   90.00
#
_symmetry.space_group_name_H-M   'P 1'
#
loop_
_entity.id
_entity.type
_entity.pdbx_description
1 polymer ?
#
loop_
_entity_poly.entity_id
_entity_poly.type
_entity_poly.pdbx_seq_one_letter_code
_entity_poly.pdbx_strand_id
1 'polypeptide(L)'
;MELSALIEQQVERDRRRGFPVDFASDSERLNQLMRDLVGLLGEVGEFANLLKKVGLAHSTPGYVAPLLSEVNAELREELADVAIYLFRLVTILDGDLERDILRKVGINDERYRDLER
;
A
#
# COMPACT_ATOMS: atom_id res chain seq x y z
N MET A 1 -7.70 15.14 -6.39
CA MET A 1 -6.85 15.73 -7.43
C MET A 1 -5.41 15.91 -6.95
N GLU A 2 -4.93 15.05 -6.06
CA GLU A 2 -3.57 15.15 -5.49
C GLU A 2 -2.90 13.78 -5.47
N LEU A 3 -3.69 12.71 -5.39
CA LEU A 3 -3.16 11.36 -5.36
C LEU A 3 -2.57 10.97 -6.71
N SER A 4 -3.25 11.26 -7.82
CA SER A 4 -2.73 10.94 -9.15
C SER A 4 -1.41 11.68 -9.42
N ALA A 5 -1.29 12.95 -9.00
CA ALA A 5 -0.04 13.72 -9.11
C ALA A 5 1.09 13.15 -8.24
N LEU A 6 0.78 12.68 -7.01
CA LEU A 6 1.74 11.99 -6.15
C LEU A 6 2.22 10.67 -6.78
N ILE A 7 1.30 9.89 -7.35
CA ILE A 7 1.60 8.63 -8.04
C ILE A 7 2.54 8.90 -9.24
N GLU A 8 2.21 9.87 -10.09
CA GLU A 8 3.04 10.26 -11.23
C GLU A 8 4.46 10.65 -10.80
N GLN A 9 4.60 11.45 -9.73
CA GLN A 9 5.90 11.83 -9.20
C GLN A 9 6.70 10.62 -8.67
N GLN A 10 6.04 9.67 -8.02
CA GLN A 10 6.67 8.44 -7.53
C GLN A 10 7.12 7.55 -8.70
N VAL A 11 6.27 7.34 -9.70
CA VAL A 11 6.58 6.54 -10.90
C VAL A 11 7.75 7.15 -11.66
N GLU A 12 7.83 8.47 -11.76
CA GLU A 12 8.97 9.14 -12.41
C GLU A 12 10.27 9.03 -11.58
N ARG A 13 10.19 8.92 -10.26
CA ARG A 13 11.37 8.58 -9.43
C ARG A 13 11.80 7.14 -9.66
N ASP A 14 10.85 6.22 -9.76
CA ASP A 14 11.11 4.80 -10.02
C ASP A 14 11.80 4.62 -11.38
N ARG A 15 11.27 5.26 -12.44
CA ARG A 15 11.86 5.29 -13.78
C ARG A 15 13.30 5.79 -13.75
N ARG A 16 13.55 6.94 -13.11
CA ARG A 16 14.91 7.51 -13.00
C ARG A 16 15.89 6.65 -12.22
N ARG A 17 15.40 5.83 -11.30
CA ARG A 17 16.20 4.90 -10.49
C ARG A 17 16.39 3.53 -11.16
N GLY A 18 15.82 3.32 -12.35
CA GLY A 18 15.92 2.07 -13.10
C GLY A 18 14.96 0.97 -12.64
N PHE A 19 13.94 1.32 -11.84
CA PHE A 19 12.88 0.37 -11.55
C PHE A 19 11.96 0.24 -12.78
N PRO A 20 11.58 -0.99 -13.19
CA PRO A 20 10.73 -1.19 -14.35
C PRO A 20 9.34 -0.60 -14.14
N VAL A 21 8.93 0.29 -15.05
CA VAL A 21 7.58 0.88 -15.11
C VAL A 21 7.00 0.89 -16.53
N ASP A 22 7.83 0.64 -17.54
CA ASP A 22 7.47 0.55 -18.96
C ASP A 22 7.83 -0.85 -19.46
N PHE A 23 6.93 -1.53 -20.20
CA PHE A 23 7.08 -2.95 -20.57
C PHE A 23 6.84 -3.16 -22.07
N ALA A 24 7.63 -4.04 -22.70
CA ALA A 24 7.51 -4.34 -24.12
C ALA A 24 6.51 -5.47 -24.43
N SER A 25 6.09 -6.23 -23.41
CA SER A 25 5.13 -7.32 -23.56
C SER A 25 4.29 -7.56 -22.30
N ASP A 26 3.13 -8.20 -22.47
CA ASP A 26 2.27 -8.61 -21.36
C ASP A 26 2.97 -9.60 -20.41
N SER A 27 3.90 -10.40 -20.91
CA SER A 27 4.68 -11.32 -20.08
C SER A 27 5.60 -10.56 -19.12
N GLU A 28 6.30 -9.52 -19.59
CA GLU A 28 7.13 -8.65 -18.75
C GLU A 28 6.28 -7.90 -17.72
N ARG A 29 5.14 -7.35 -18.16
CA ARG A 29 4.17 -6.67 -17.31
C ARG A 29 3.64 -7.58 -16.20
N LEU A 30 3.21 -8.79 -16.54
CA LEU A 30 2.74 -9.81 -15.58
C LEU A 30 3.84 -10.17 -14.57
N ASN A 31 5.07 -10.39 -15.05
CA ASN A 31 6.20 -10.70 -14.18
C ASN A 31 6.48 -9.56 -13.19
N GLN A 32 6.38 -8.30 -13.61
CA GLN A 32 6.55 -7.17 -12.69
C GLN A 32 5.40 -7.06 -11.70
N LEU A 33 4.14 -7.25 -12.13
CA LEU A 33 2.99 -7.30 -11.22
C LEU A 33 3.16 -8.34 -10.13
N MET A 34 3.65 -9.54 -10.48
CA MET A 34 3.92 -10.60 -9.49
C MET A 34 5.02 -10.18 -8.49
N ARG A 35 6.08 -9.52 -8.95
CA ARG A 35 7.16 -9.03 -8.08
C ARG A 35 6.67 -7.92 -7.14
N ASP A 36 5.92 -6.96 -7.67
CA ASP A 36 5.39 -5.86 -6.89
C ASP A 36 4.32 -6.32 -5.89
N LEU A 37 3.54 -7.37 -6.22
CA LEU A 37 2.62 -8.01 -5.27
C LEU A 37 3.38 -8.69 -4.11
N VAL A 38 4.51 -9.35 -4.40
CA VAL A 38 5.35 -9.93 -3.34
C VAL A 38 5.93 -8.82 -2.47
N GLY A 39 6.39 -7.72 -3.05
CA GLY A 39 6.86 -6.54 -2.32
C GLY A 39 5.78 -5.94 -1.40
N LEU A 40 4.58 -5.70 -1.95
CA LEU A 40 3.41 -5.26 -1.19
C LEU A 40 3.16 -6.13 0.05
N LEU A 41 3.20 -7.45 -0.12
CA LEU A 41 2.95 -8.41 0.96
C LEU A 41 4.11 -8.45 1.96
N GLY A 42 5.33 -8.12 1.52
CA GLY A 42 6.48 -7.89 2.38
C GLY A 42 6.20 -6.76 3.38
N GLU A 43 5.88 -5.56 2.88
CA GLU A 43 5.62 -4.38 3.71
C GLU A 43 4.40 -4.55 4.62
N VAL A 44 3.34 -5.21 4.14
CA VAL A 44 2.20 -5.60 4.99
C VAL A 44 2.65 -6.56 6.09
N GLY A 45 3.59 -7.46 5.79
CA GLY A 45 4.18 -8.38 6.76
C GLY A 45 5.02 -7.68 7.82
N GLU A 46 5.79 -6.67 7.44
CA GLU A 46 6.57 -5.83 8.35
C GLU A 46 5.65 -5.06 9.31
N PHE A 47 4.64 -4.39 8.77
CA PHE A 47 3.56 -3.75 9.53
C PHE A 47 2.90 -4.72 10.52
N ALA A 48 2.48 -5.90 10.03
CA ALA A 48 1.83 -6.91 10.85
C ALA A 48 2.76 -7.44 11.96
N ASN A 49 4.06 -7.59 11.67
CA ASN A 49 5.03 -8.06 12.64
C ASN A 49 5.25 -7.05 13.78
N LEU A 50 5.32 -5.76 13.47
CA LEU A 50 5.40 -4.69 14.46
C LEU A 50 4.16 -4.67 15.35
N LEU A 51 2.95 -4.66 14.78
CA LEU A 51 1.71 -4.73 15.55
C LEU A 51 1.61 -5.99 16.41
N LYS A 52 2.02 -7.14 15.89
CA LYS A 52 2.04 -8.40 16.64
C LYS A 52 2.94 -8.30 17.87
N LYS A 53 4.14 -7.72 17.76
CA LYS A 53 5.06 -7.54 18.90
C LYS A 53 4.43 -6.66 19.99
N VAL A 54 3.81 -5.54 19.61
CA VAL A 54 3.07 -4.66 20.54
C VAL A 54 1.92 -5.42 21.21
N GLY A 55 1.12 -6.15 20.44
CA GLY A 55 0.02 -6.96 20.97
C GLY A 55 0.48 -8.01 21.98
N LEU A 56 1.59 -8.71 21.69
CA LEU A 56 2.17 -9.71 22.59
C LEU A 56 2.66 -9.11 23.91
N ALA A 57 3.20 -7.90 23.92
CA ALA A 57 3.56 -7.20 25.17
C ALA A 57 2.35 -6.96 26.08
N HIS A 58 1.17 -6.77 25.50
CA HIS A 58 -0.06 -6.58 26.29
C HIS A 58 -0.70 -7.90 26.75
N SER A 59 -0.57 -8.97 25.96
CA SER A 59 -1.27 -10.23 26.22
C SER A 59 -0.42 -11.31 26.90
N THR A 60 0.91 -11.14 26.95
CA THR A 60 1.83 -12.23 27.35
C THR A 60 2.73 -11.80 28.51
N PRO A 61 2.50 -12.32 29.73
CA PRO A 61 3.34 -12.02 30.88
C PRO A 61 4.83 -12.31 30.62
N GLY A 62 5.68 -11.32 30.88
CA GLY A 62 7.14 -11.43 30.70
C GLY A 62 7.64 -11.26 29.27
N TYR A 63 6.76 -11.02 28.30
CA TYR A 63 7.19 -10.69 26.93
C TYR A 63 7.67 -9.23 26.86
N VAL A 64 8.93 -9.04 26.44
CA VAL A 64 9.53 -7.71 26.30
C VAL A 64 9.44 -7.27 24.84
N ALA A 65 8.65 -6.24 24.59
CA ALA A 65 8.55 -5.60 23.28
C ALA A 65 8.27 -4.10 23.40
N PRO A 66 8.45 -3.34 22.31
CA PRO A 66 8.17 -1.91 22.30
C PRO A 66 6.70 -1.58 22.59
N LEU A 67 6.47 -0.40 23.13
CA LEU A 67 5.15 0.22 23.24
C LEU A 67 4.66 0.70 21.87
N LEU A 68 3.35 0.81 21.69
CA LEU A 68 2.75 1.35 20.46
C LEU A 68 3.29 2.75 20.12
N SER A 69 3.53 3.60 21.12
CA SER A 69 4.09 4.94 20.94
C SER A 69 5.53 4.93 20.40
N GLU A 70 6.29 3.88 20.70
CA GLU A 70 7.69 3.74 20.27
C GLU A 70 7.80 3.27 18.83
N VAL A 71 6.83 2.48 18.35
CA VAL A 71 6.80 1.97 16.95
C VAL A 71 5.82 2.74 16.05
N ASN A 72 5.17 3.81 16.54
CA ASN A 72 4.16 4.53 15.76
C ASN A 72 4.71 5.10 14.45
N ALA A 73 5.93 5.65 14.48
CA ALA A 73 6.58 6.19 13.30
C ALA A 73 6.86 5.09 12.27
N GLU A 74 7.46 3.97 12.72
CA GLU A 74 7.78 2.81 11.89
C GLU A 74 6.51 2.22 11.25
N LEU A 75 5.45 2.01 12.03
CA LEU A 75 4.15 1.55 11.50
C LEU A 75 3.56 2.47 10.41
N ARG A 76 3.79 3.78 10.50
CA ARG A 76 3.34 4.74 9.49
C ARG A 76 4.22 4.72 8.24
N GLU A 77 5.50 4.42 8.39
CA GLU A 77 6.44 4.20 7.29
C GLU A 77 6.05 2.96 6.50
N GLU A 78 5.78 1.83 7.18
CA GLU A 78 5.29 0.61 6.52
C GLU A 78 4.01 0.84 5.71
N LEU A 79 3.08 1.66 6.22
CA LEU A 79 1.86 2.02 5.48
C LEU A 79 2.18 2.88 4.24
N ALA A 80 3.21 3.71 4.30
CA ALA A 80 3.66 4.48 3.15
C ALA A 80 4.32 3.56 2.11
N ASP A 81 5.10 2.57 2.53
CA ASP A 81 5.71 1.59 1.63
C ASP A 81 4.66 0.69 0.96
N VAL A 82 3.65 0.25 1.72
CA VAL A 82 2.44 -0.39 1.19
C VAL A 82 1.78 0.48 0.11
N ALA A 83 1.62 1.78 0.37
CA ALA A 83 1.02 2.69 -0.59
C ALA A 83 1.86 2.83 -1.87
N ILE A 84 3.19 2.91 -1.76
CA ILE A 84 4.11 2.96 -2.91
C ILE A 84 3.93 1.72 -3.80
N TYR A 85 3.83 0.53 -3.21
CA TYR A 85 3.56 -0.68 -3.99
C TYR A 85 2.18 -0.67 -4.66
N LEU A 86 1.13 -0.15 -3.99
CA LEU A 86 -0.18 0.03 -4.62
C LEU A 86 -0.11 1.00 -5.81
N PHE A 87 0.67 2.09 -5.70
CA PHE A 87 0.88 3.06 -6.78
C PHE A 87 1.56 2.42 -7.98
N ARG A 88 2.55 1.55 -7.74
CA ARG A 88 3.21 0.80 -8.80
C ARG A 88 2.24 -0.18 -9.47
N LEU A 89 1.51 -0.98 -8.69
CA LEU A 89 0.56 -1.95 -9.22
C LEU A 89 -0.52 -1.30 -10.10
N VAL A 90 -1.13 -0.20 -9.65
CA VAL A 90 -2.14 0.50 -10.45
C VAL A 90 -1.55 1.12 -11.72
N THR A 91 -0.34 1.66 -11.63
CA THR A 91 0.37 2.24 -12.80
C THR A 91 0.68 1.15 -13.82
N ILE A 92 1.20 0.02 -13.38
CA ILE A 92 1.47 -1.13 -14.26
C ILE A 92 0.16 -1.65 -14.85
N LEU A 93 -1.00 -1.46 -14.21
CA LEU A 93 -2.33 -1.81 -14.75
C LEU A 93 -2.95 -0.72 -15.65
N ASP A 94 -2.22 0.34 -15.99
CA ASP A 94 -2.72 1.52 -16.72
C ASP A 94 -3.94 2.18 -16.06
N GLY A 95 -4.04 2.08 -14.74
CA GLY A 95 -5.17 2.60 -13.96
C GLY A 95 -4.96 4.00 -13.40
N ASP A 96 -6.06 4.63 -12.97
CA ASP A 96 -6.07 5.87 -12.19
C ASP A 96 -6.71 5.58 -10.84
N LEU A 97 -5.88 5.34 -9.83
CA LEU A 97 -6.33 4.93 -8.49
C LEU A 97 -7.26 5.96 -7.84
N GLU A 98 -7.03 7.26 -8.08
CA GLU A 98 -7.91 8.30 -7.53
C GLU A 98 -9.31 8.17 -8.10
N ARG A 99 -9.43 8.02 -9.43
CA ARG A 99 -10.73 7.79 -10.10
C ARG A 99 -11.38 6.49 -9.64
N ASP A 100 -10.60 5.42 -9.50
CA ASP A 100 -11.11 4.12 -9.05
C ASP A 100 -11.64 4.17 -7.60
N ILE A 101 -10.94 4.85 -6.71
CA ILE A 101 -11.40 5.09 -5.33
C ILE A 101 -12.68 5.91 -5.35
N LEU A 102 -12.73 7.03 -6.07
CA LEU A 102 -13.93 7.89 -6.14
C LEU A 102 -15.15 7.12 -6.67
N ARG A 103 -14.97 6.32 -7.73
CA ARG A 103 -16.02 5.44 -8.25
C ARG A 103 -16.46 4.42 -7.20
N LYS A 104 -15.52 3.82 -6.46
CA LYS A 104 -15.82 2.83 -5.43
C LYS A 104 -16.55 3.44 -4.22
N VAL A 105 -16.19 4.66 -3.83
CA VAL A 105 -16.89 5.43 -2.78
C VAL A 105 -18.35 5.64 -3.18
N GLY A 106 -18.64 6.14 -4.39
CA GLY A 106 -20.02 6.35 -4.83
C GLY A 106 -20.86 5.05 -4.83
N ILE A 107 -20.28 3.93 -5.27
CA ILE A 107 -20.93 2.61 -5.16
C ILE A 107 -21.21 2.22 -3.70
N ASN A 108 -20.31 2.55 -2.79
CA ASN A 108 -20.48 2.25 -1.37
C ASN A 108 -21.53 3.18 -0.73
N ASP A 109 -21.59 4.46 -1.11
CA ASP A 109 -22.61 5.40 -0.64
C ASP A 109 -24.01 4.91 -1.02
N GLU A 110 -24.21 4.44 -2.26
CA GLU A 110 -25.46 3.82 -2.67
C GLU A 110 -25.79 2.56 -1.87
N ARG A 111 -24.77 1.72 -1.60
CA ARG A 111 -24.93 0.47 -0.85
C ARG A 111 -25.29 0.71 0.62
N TYR A 112 -24.75 1.76 1.23
CA TYR A 112 -24.88 2.03 2.67
C TYR A 112 -25.82 3.19 2.99
N ARG A 113 -26.54 3.72 1.99
CA ARG A 113 -27.49 4.83 2.15
C ARG A 113 -28.47 4.65 3.31
N ASP A 114 -28.96 3.42 3.52
CA ASP A 114 -29.92 3.12 4.58
C ASP A 114 -29.33 3.20 6.01
N LEU A 115 -28.01 3.35 6.15
CA LEU A 115 -27.30 3.53 7.41
C LEU A 115 -27.02 5.00 7.75
N GLU A 116 -27.31 5.93 6.84
CA GLU A 116 -27.15 7.37 7.08
C GLU A 116 -28.11 7.85 8.18
N ARG A 117 -27.60 8.64 9.12
CA ARG A 117 -28.35 9.17 10.28
C ARG A 117 -28.71 10.64 10.08
#